data_AF-A0A226E4N2-F1
#
_entry.id   AF-A0A226E4N2-F1
#
_cell.length_a   1.000
_cell.length_b   1.000
_cell.length_c   1.000
_cell.angle_alpha   90.00
_cell.angle_beta   90.00
_cell.angle_gamma   90.00
#
_symmetry.space_group_name_H-M   'P 1'
#
loop_
_entity.id
_entity.type
_entity.pdbx_description
1 polymer ?
#
loop_
_entity_poly.entity_id
_entity_poly.type
_entity_poly.pdbx_seq_one_letter_code
_entity_poly.pdbx_strand_id
1 'polypeptide(L)'
;MTFTIYFLFDTTDRYYGPTNKGGLDIIKEFVRWFPTFYTDLVGVRTIGYGHACHTWDCTVPLNGKYPVPLTLAHGDALLQDDLSHPGRFEGCINNYVRYNLNATQFSALASLVFDIGCENFASSTLLQLLNDGDLPAASQEFGRWTYGSSGGGHASRRREAERALFCMGDAGGCGDHSCVGLVTGDGGGVVIRSTPDFNGGIVGSLSEGATVYIRGRTSGSTSFSWWFDVGSGFIPALNIRISMNNREPWCSSE
;
A
#
# COMPACT_ATOMS: atom_id res chain seq x y z
N MET A 1 -13.90 21.15 -42.24
CA MET A 1 -13.48 19.79 -41.82
C MET A 1 -12.70 19.95 -40.53
N THR A 2 -13.31 19.63 -39.40
CA THR A 2 -12.70 19.76 -38.08
C THR A 2 -12.11 18.40 -37.73
N PHE A 3 -10.79 18.31 -37.64
CA PHE A 3 -10.12 17.09 -37.20
C PHE A 3 -10.17 17.03 -35.68
N THR A 4 -11.00 16.15 -35.14
CA THR A 4 -10.93 15.73 -33.74
C THR A 4 -9.73 14.81 -33.59
N ILE A 5 -8.68 15.27 -32.92
CA ILE A 5 -7.55 14.44 -32.53
C ILE A 5 -8.01 13.59 -31.34
N TYR A 6 -8.21 12.30 -31.57
CA TYR A 6 -8.31 11.33 -30.50
C TYR A 6 -6.90 11.07 -29.98
N PHE A 7 -6.57 11.59 -28.79
CA PHE A 7 -5.41 11.11 -28.05
C PHE A 7 -5.71 9.67 -27.62
N LEU A 8 -5.13 8.71 -28.34
CA LEU A 8 -4.97 7.36 -27.83
C LEU A 8 -3.95 7.47 -26.68
N PHE A 9 -4.42 7.37 -25.43
CA PHE A 9 -3.51 7.18 -24.30
C PHE A 9 -2.91 5.78 -24.43
N ASP A 10 -1.65 5.74 -24.85
CA ASP A 10 -0.85 4.53 -24.76
C ASP A 10 -0.59 4.25 -23.27
N THR A 11 -1.10 3.13 -22.76
CA THR A 11 -0.95 2.74 -21.35
C THR A 11 0.45 2.22 -21.02
N THR A 12 1.44 2.46 -21.88
CA THR A 12 2.83 1.98 -21.73
C THR A 12 3.77 2.98 -21.07
N ASP A 13 3.32 4.20 -20.77
CA ASP A 13 4.19 5.19 -20.13
C ASP A 13 4.35 4.91 -18.64
N ARG A 14 5.61 4.74 -18.24
CA ARG A 14 6.02 4.60 -16.84
C ARG A 14 5.55 5.82 -16.04
N TYR A 15 4.97 5.57 -14.86
CA TYR A 15 4.56 6.64 -13.95
C TYR A 15 5.78 7.38 -13.36
N TYR A 16 5.79 8.70 -13.53
CA TYR A 16 6.78 9.63 -12.94
C TYR A 16 6.13 10.72 -12.09
N GLY A 17 4.84 10.56 -11.75
CA GLY A 17 4.12 11.52 -10.94
C GLY A 17 4.49 11.45 -9.45
N PRO A 18 3.96 12.39 -8.65
CA PRO A 18 4.24 12.41 -7.21
C PRO A 18 3.58 11.23 -6.49
N THR A 19 4.10 10.89 -5.31
CA THR A 19 3.47 9.94 -4.40
C THR A 19 2.01 10.34 -4.16
N ASN A 20 1.08 9.42 -4.41
CA ASN A 20 -0.35 9.68 -4.31
C ASN A 20 -0.84 9.63 -2.85
N LYS A 21 -2.12 9.95 -2.66
CA LYS A 21 -2.75 9.97 -1.32
C LYS A 21 -2.59 8.65 -0.56
N GLY A 22 -2.69 7.50 -1.22
CA GLY A 22 -2.53 6.19 -0.56
C GLY A 22 -1.13 6.01 0.03
N GLY A 23 -0.08 6.37 -0.71
CA GLY A 23 1.29 6.32 -0.19
C GLY A 23 1.52 7.31 0.96
N LEU A 24 1.01 8.55 0.81
CA LEU A 24 1.11 9.57 1.86
C LEU A 24 0.39 9.14 3.15
N ASP A 25 -0.80 8.55 3.04
CA ASP A 25 -1.60 8.11 4.19
C ASP A 25 -0.87 7.00 4.97
N ILE A 26 -0.25 6.05 4.27
CA ILE A 26 0.60 5.02 4.91
C ILE A 26 1.75 5.70 5.68
N ILE A 27 2.53 6.59 5.05
CA ILE A 27 3.65 7.25 5.73
C ILE A 27 3.17 7.96 7.00
N LYS A 28 2.07 8.73 6.90
CA LYS A 28 1.53 9.50 8.03
C LYS A 28 1.02 8.62 9.17
N GLU A 29 0.44 7.46 8.86
CA GLU A 29 -0.02 6.49 9.87
C GLU A 29 1.14 5.99 10.74
N PHE A 30 2.31 5.75 10.13
CA PHE A 30 3.43 5.11 10.83
C PHE A 30 4.48 6.10 11.38
N VAL A 31 4.63 7.30 10.83
CA VAL A 31 5.75 8.21 11.16
C VAL A 31 5.51 9.12 12.38
N ARG A 32 4.29 9.14 12.95
CA ARG A 32 3.84 10.07 14.03
C ARG A 32 3.95 11.55 13.64
N TRP A 33 3.00 12.34 14.13
CA TRP A 33 2.91 13.78 13.84
C TRP A 33 3.49 14.62 14.98
N PHE A 34 4.39 15.54 14.65
CA PHE A 34 4.90 16.55 15.59
C PHE A 34 4.87 17.95 14.97
N PRO A 35 4.01 18.87 15.45
CA PRO A 35 3.92 20.21 14.88
C PRO A 35 5.11 21.11 15.23
N THR A 36 5.94 20.73 16.20
CA THR A 36 7.17 21.42 16.60
C THR A 36 8.37 20.48 16.56
N PHE A 37 9.58 21.04 16.61
CA PHE A 37 10.79 20.23 16.66
C PHE A 37 10.83 19.35 17.90
N TYR A 38 11.26 18.11 17.71
CA TYR A 38 11.60 17.16 18.75
C TYR A 38 12.95 16.51 18.42
N THR A 39 13.53 15.82 19.41
CA THR A 39 14.71 14.97 19.19
C THR A 39 14.22 13.53 19.10
N ASP A 40 14.51 12.85 17.99
CA ASP A 40 14.13 11.45 17.81
C ASP A 40 15.00 10.48 18.62
N LEU A 41 14.73 9.18 18.49
CA LEU A 41 15.39 8.13 19.27
C LEU A 41 16.90 8.01 19.01
N VAL A 42 17.39 8.54 17.89
CA VAL A 42 18.82 8.53 17.52
C VAL A 42 19.48 9.90 17.70
N GLY A 43 18.81 10.84 18.36
CA GLY A 43 19.37 12.15 18.71
C GLY A 43 19.23 13.20 17.62
N VAL A 44 18.45 12.94 16.56
CA VAL A 44 18.28 13.87 15.44
C VAL A 44 17.12 14.83 15.71
N ARG A 45 17.35 16.12 15.43
CA ARG A 45 16.29 17.14 15.45
C ARG A 45 15.34 16.90 14.28
N THR A 46 14.06 16.70 14.57
CA THR A 46 13.04 16.26 13.61
C THR A 46 11.73 17.04 13.81
N ILE A 47 10.92 17.21 12.77
CA ILE A 47 9.60 17.88 12.82
C ILE A 47 8.63 17.25 11.82
N GLY A 48 7.33 17.49 11.98
CA GLY A 48 6.28 17.07 11.05
C GLY A 48 6.17 15.55 10.98
N TYR A 49 6.09 15.05 9.74
CA TYR A 49 6.14 13.61 9.44
C TYR A 49 7.57 13.17 9.14
N GLY A 50 8.45 13.24 10.15
CA GLY A 50 9.80 12.67 10.05
C GLY A 50 10.83 13.50 9.30
N HIS A 51 10.61 14.81 9.10
CA HIS A 51 11.58 15.70 8.48
C HIS A 51 12.80 15.89 9.39
N ALA A 52 13.86 15.12 9.11
CA ALA A 52 15.08 15.02 9.90
C ALA A 52 16.17 16.04 9.49
N CYS A 53 16.58 16.91 10.41
CA CYS A 53 17.50 18.04 10.14
C CYS A 53 18.96 17.67 9.86
N HIS A 54 19.33 16.39 9.90
CA HIS A 54 20.64 15.93 9.43
C HIS A 54 20.59 15.51 7.94
N THR A 55 19.40 15.12 7.46
CA THR A 55 19.14 14.74 6.07
C THR A 55 18.77 15.96 5.23
N TRP A 56 18.15 16.94 5.88
CA TRP A 56 17.64 18.17 5.31
C TRP A 56 18.26 19.37 6.00
N ASP A 57 18.55 20.43 5.25
CA ASP A 57 18.83 21.70 5.87
C ASP A 57 17.53 22.24 6.50
N CYS A 58 17.31 22.01 7.79
CA CYS A 58 16.14 22.55 8.50
C CYS A 58 16.16 24.08 8.60
N THR A 59 17.20 24.76 8.10
CA THR A 59 17.16 26.20 7.85
C THR A 59 16.50 26.57 6.52
N VAL A 60 16.18 25.63 5.61
CA VAL A 60 15.39 25.85 4.38
C VAL A 60 14.74 24.51 3.99
N PRO A 61 13.42 24.27 4.13
CA PRO A 61 12.30 25.19 3.88
C PRO A 61 11.61 25.78 5.12
N LEU A 62 12.00 25.34 6.32
CA LEU A 62 11.35 25.75 7.57
C LEU A 62 11.66 27.20 7.99
N ASN A 63 12.65 27.85 7.36
CA ASN A 63 12.93 29.29 7.50
C ASN A 63 12.15 30.09 6.44
N GLY A 64 10.83 30.07 6.54
CA GLY A 64 9.93 30.97 5.81
C GLY A 64 8.88 30.30 4.92
N LYS A 65 9.15 29.13 4.31
CA LYS A 65 8.14 28.42 3.49
C LYS A 65 7.08 27.76 4.38
N TYR A 66 7.50 27.17 5.49
CA TYR A 66 6.62 26.50 6.45
C TYR A 66 6.79 27.06 7.87
N PRO A 67 5.88 27.93 8.33
CA PRO A 67 5.89 28.44 9.70
C PRO A 67 5.78 27.33 10.75
N VAL A 68 6.52 27.48 11.85
CA VAL A 68 6.47 26.59 13.02
C VAL A 68 5.72 27.31 14.15
N PRO A 69 4.77 26.65 14.86
CA PRO A 69 4.33 25.26 14.70
C PRO A 69 3.67 24.95 13.36
N LEU A 70 3.96 23.78 12.79
CA LEU A 70 3.36 23.34 11.53
C LEU A 70 1.86 23.11 11.71
N THR A 71 1.08 23.55 10.71
CA THR A 71 -0.28 23.06 10.49
C THR A 71 -0.21 21.70 9.80
N LEU A 72 -1.28 20.89 9.85
CA LEU A 72 -1.34 19.64 9.09
C LEU A 72 -1.12 19.87 7.60
N ALA A 73 -1.66 20.95 7.03
CA ALA A 73 -1.46 21.29 5.63
C ALA A 73 0.02 21.60 5.30
N HIS A 74 0.73 22.33 6.18
CA HIS A 74 2.17 22.55 6.00
C HIS A 74 2.98 21.27 6.21
N GLY A 75 2.57 20.41 7.14
CA GLY A 75 3.17 19.09 7.33
C GLY A 75 3.04 18.18 6.12
N ASP A 76 1.87 18.17 5.50
CA ASP A 76 1.58 17.43 4.27
C ASP A 76 2.42 17.92 3.10
N ALA A 77 2.49 19.25 2.92
CA ALA A 77 3.30 19.87 1.89
C ALA A 77 4.80 19.62 2.10
N LEU A 78 5.28 19.70 3.35
CA LEU A 78 6.66 19.38 3.70
C LEU A 78 7.00 17.92 3.41
N LEU A 79 6.10 16.99 3.73
CA LEU A 79 6.29 15.57 3.41
C LEU A 79 6.37 15.35 1.89
N GLN A 80 5.52 16.01 1.10
CA GLN A 80 5.58 15.91 -0.35
C GLN A 80 6.88 16.50 -0.93
N ASP A 81 7.35 17.63 -0.40
CA ASP A 81 8.63 18.21 -0.78
C ASP A 81 9.79 17.24 -0.48
N ASP A 82 9.79 16.63 0.71
CA ASP A 82 10.79 15.63 1.09
C ASP A 82 10.79 14.43 0.12
N LEU A 83 9.61 13.93 -0.24
CA LEU A 83 9.42 12.82 -1.19
C LEU A 83 9.95 13.15 -2.59
N SER A 84 9.62 14.33 -3.10
CA SER A 84 9.94 14.77 -4.46
C SER A 84 11.40 15.20 -4.68
N HIS A 85 12.22 15.23 -3.61
CA HIS A 85 13.61 15.61 -3.75
C HIS A 85 14.37 14.63 -4.67
N PRO A 86 15.03 15.11 -5.75
CA PRO A 86 15.53 14.27 -6.85
C PRO A 86 16.64 13.28 -6.44
N GLY A 87 17.28 13.49 -5.29
CA GLY A 87 18.30 12.58 -4.72
C GLY A 87 17.81 11.68 -3.58
N ARG A 88 16.50 11.66 -3.29
CA ARG A 88 15.94 10.92 -2.14
C ARG A 88 14.88 9.92 -2.60
N PHE A 89 13.64 10.02 -2.17
CA PHE A 89 12.70 8.90 -2.18
C PHE A 89 12.12 8.64 -3.58
N GLU A 90 11.39 9.59 -4.16
CA GLU A 90 10.83 9.47 -5.52
C GLU A 90 11.94 9.41 -6.58
N GLY A 91 12.99 10.23 -6.40
CA GLY A 91 14.18 10.21 -7.25
C GLY A 91 14.89 8.86 -7.27
N CYS A 92 15.04 8.19 -6.12
CA CYS A 92 15.62 6.85 -6.04
C CYS A 92 14.82 5.83 -6.84
N ILE A 93 13.49 5.83 -6.72
CA ILE A 93 12.62 4.92 -7.47
C ILE A 93 12.76 5.18 -8.98
N ASN A 94 12.75 6.45 -9.39
CA ASN A 94 12.94 6.83 -10.78
C ASN A 94 14.30 6.39 -11.34
N ASN A 95 15.36 6.47 -10.54
CA ASN A 95 16.71 6.08 -10.95
C ASN A 95 16.91 4.56 -11.06
N TYR A 96 16.35 3.79 -10.12
CA TYR A 96 16.68 2.36 -9.99
C TYR A 96 15.64 1.40 -10.56
N VAL A 97 14.36 1.75 -10.53
CA VAL A 97 13.33 0.90 -11.12
C VAL A 97 13.44 1.00 -12.65
N ARG A 98 13.20 -0.12 -13.34
CA ARG A 98 13.15 -0.24 -14.81
C ARG A 98 11.78 -0.71 -15.28
N TYR A 99 11.04 -1.38 -14.40
CA TYR A 99 9.65 -1.79 -14.62
C TYR A 99 8.72 -0.57 -14.79
N ASN A 100 7.69 -0.71 -15.62
CA ASN A 100 6.67 0.31 -15.83
C ASN A 100 5.68 0.31 -14.66
N LEU A 101 5.99 1.08 -13.63
CA LEU A 101 5.12 1.23 -12.46
C LEU A 101 3.85 2.01 -12.80
N ASN A 102 2.74 1.59 -12.21
CA ASN A 102 1.56 2.42 -12.07
C ASN A 102 1.68 3.34 -10.82
N ALA A 103 0.71 4.23 -10.62
CA ALA A 103 0.75 5.20 -9.54
C ALA A 103 0.70 4.57 -8.13
N THR A 104 -0.02 3.46 -7.94
CA THR A 104 -0.15 2.78 -6.64
C THR A 104 1.11 2.02 -6.28
N GLN A 105 1.71 1.30 -7.23
CA GLN A 105 3.02 0.65 -7.09
C GLN A 105 4.11 1.67 -6.74
N PHE A 106 4.18 2.77 -7.49
CA PHE A 106 5.14 3.84 -7.22
C PHE A 106 4.99 4.39 -5.80
N SER A 107 3.74 4.66 -5.37
CA SER A 107 3.46 5.24 -4.06
C SER A 107 3.75 4.26 -2.90
N ALA A 108 3.54 2.96 -3.10
CA ALA A 108 3.93 1.93 -2.15
C ALA A 108 5.45 1.86 -1.98
N LEU A 109 6.19 1.90 -3.10
CA LEU A 109 7.65 1.96 -3.06
C LEU A 109 8.15 3.25 -2.41
N ALA A 110 7.51 4.39 -2.64
CA ALA A 110 7.88 5.66 -2.01
C ALA A 110 7.78 5.56 -0.47
N SER A 111 6.72 4.95 0.06
CA SER A 111 6.61 4.67 1.50
C SER A 111 7.70 3.71 2.00
N LEU A 112 8.03 2.65 1.25
CA LEU A 112 9.10 1.72 1.62
C LEU A 112 10.46 2.43 1.67
N VAL A 113 10.82 3.14 0.61
CA VAL A 113 12.10 3.87 0.49
C VAL A 113 12.19 4.98 1.53
N PHE A 114 11.08 5.60 1.93
CA PHE A 114 11.05 6.54 3.05
C PHE A 114 11.51 5.90 4.37
N ASP A 115 11.16 4.64 4.61
CA ASP A 115 11.54 3.93 5.83
C ASP A 115 12.97 3.38 5.79
N ILE A 116 13.30 2.66 4.71
CA ILE A 116 14.54 1.88 4.64
C ILE A 116 15.68 2.68 4.01
N GLY A 117 15.40 3.80 3.36
CA GLY A 117 16.37 4.60 2.63
C GLY A 117 16.71 4.05 1.24
N CYS A 118 17.27 4.91 0.39
CA CYS A 118 17.57 4.58 -1.00
C CYS A 118 18.64 3.49 -1.15
N GLU A 119 19.69 3.50 -0.32
CA GLU A 119 20.78 2.52 -0.41
C GLU A 119 20.28 1.09 -0.21
N ASN A 120 19.48 0.86 0.84
CA ASN A 120 18.88 -0.45 1.13
C ASN A 120 17.93 -0.88 0.02
N PHE A 121 17.12 0.04 -0.54
CA PHE A 121 16.25 -0.25 -1.67
C PHE A 121 17.03 -0.62 -2.93
N ALA A 122 18.09 0.13 -3.25
CA ALA A 122 18.91 -0.05 -4.44
C ALA A 122 19.63 -1.41 -4.48
N SER A 123 19.94 -1.99 -3.31
CA SER A 123 20.53 -3.34 -3.19
C SER A 123 19.51 -4.44 -2.88
N SER A 124 18.21 -4.15 -2.90
CA SER A 124 17.18 -5.09 -2.45
C SER A 124 16.84 -6.18 -3.46
N THR A 125 16.54 -7.38 -2.96
CA THR A 125 15.92 -8.46 -3.74
C THR A 125 14.58 -8.01 -4.35
N LEU A 126 13.81 -7.18 -3.61
CA LEU A 126 12.57 -6.60 -4.10
C LEU A 126 12.77 -5.84 -5.42
N LEU A 127 13.77 -4.95 -5.47
CA LEU A 127 14.09 -4.19 -6.68
C LEU A 127 14.54 -5.09 -7.83
N GLN A 128 15.35 -6.12 -7.53
CA GLN A 128 15.79 -7.10 -8.52
C GLN A 128 14.58 -7.79 -9.17
N LEU A 129 13.71 -8.40 -8.35
CA LEU A 129 12.51 -9.10 -8.82
C LEU A 129 11.55 -8.17 -9.57
N LEU A 130 11.36 -6.94 -9.07
CA LEU A 130 10.55 -5.93 -9.74
C LEU A 130 11.10 -5.61 -11.13
N ASN A 131 12.40 -5.40 -11.27
CA ASN A 131 13.05 -5.08 -12.54
C ASN A 131 13.05 -6.27 -13.51
N ASP A 132 12.99 -7.50 -12.99
CA ASP A 132 12.78 -8.73 -13.76
C ASP A 132 11.29 -8.92 -14.15
N GLY A 133 10.39 -8.08 -13.65
CA GLY A 133 8.95 -8.12 -13.93
C GLY A 133 8.16 -9.10 -13.07
N ASP A 134 8.79 -9.73 -12.07
CA ASP A 134 8.14 -10.66 -11.14
C ASP A 134 7.45 -9.90 -10.00
N LEU A 135 6.31 -9.29 -10.31
CA LEU A 135 5.48 -8.55 -9.37
C LEU A 135 4.99 -9.41 -8.19
N PRO A 136 4.56 -10.68 -8.37
CA PRO A 136 4.20 -11.55 -7.26
C PRO A 136 5.36 -11.72 -6.27
N ALA A 137 6.55 -12.09 -6.74
CA ALA A 137 7.70 -12.31 -5.87
C ALA A 137 8.18 -10.98 -5.24
N ALA A 138 8.24 -9.90 -6.01
CA ALA A 138 8.58 -8.57 -5.48
C ALA A 138 7.62 -8.13 -4.36
N SER A 139 6.32 -8.42 -4.48
CA SER A 139 5.33 -8.09 -3.45
C SER A 139 5.58 -8.81 -2.12
N GLN A 140 6.12 -10.02 -2.15
CA GLN A 140 6.39 -10.80 -0.94
C GLN A 140 7.62 -10.26 -0.20
N GLU A 141 8.55 -9.62 -0.90
CA GLU A 141 9.77 -9.07 -0.32
C GLU A 141 9.52 -7.85 0.60
N PHE A 142 8.35 -7.20 0.53
CA PHE A 142 7.97 -6.16 1.51
C PHE A 142 8.08 -6.69 2.94
N GLY A 143 7.66 -7.95 3.20
CA GLY A 143 7.68 -8.57 4.52
C GLY A 143 9.08 -8.81 5.10
N ARG A 144 10.14 -8.72 4.30
CA ARG A 144 11.54 -8.85 4.76
C ARG A 144 12.03 -7.61 5.50
N TRP A 145 11.44 -6.45 5.20
CA TRP A 145 11.82 -5.16 5.77
C TRP A 145 11.10 -4.88 7.09
N THR A 146 11.20 -5.84 8.02
CA THR A 146 10.61 -5.76 9.36
C THR A 146 11.65 -5.56 10.47
N TYR A 147 12.94 -5.67 10.13
CA TYR A 147 14.06 -5.47 11.03
C TYR A 147 14.69 -4.09 10.77
N GLY A 148 14.37 -3.12 11.62
CA GLY A 148 14.88 -1.74 11.58
C GLY A 148 14.87 -1.09 12.97
N SER A 149 15.18 0.21 13.04
CA SER A 149 15.31 1.00 14.29
C SER A 149 14.06 1.04 15.18
N SER A 150 12.91 0.63 14.65
CA SER A 150 11.62 0.56 15.33
C SER A 150 11.16 -0.88 15.64
N GLY A 151 12.07 -1.86 15.60
CA GLY A 151 11.85 -3.31 15.74
C GLY A 151 10.55 -3.73 16.45
N GLY A 152 9.71 -4.50 15.75
CA GLY A 152 8.43 -5.02 16.27
C GLY A 152 7.26 -4.89 15.28
N GLY A 153 6.08 -5.39 15.66
CA GLY A 153 4.90 -5.56 14.80
C GLY A 153 4.33 -4.32 14.09
N HIS A 154 4.80 -3.11 14.42
CA HIS A 154 4.49 -1.89 13.66
C HIS A 154 5.12 -1.92 12.26
N ALA A 155 6.35 -2.44 12.15
CA ALA A 155 6.99 -2.62 10.85
C ALA A 155 6.18 -3.62 10.00
N SER A 156 5.75 -4.74 10.57
CA SER A 156 4.93 -5.74 9.87
C SER A 156 3.60 -5.19 9.34
N ARG A 157 2.88 -4.38 10.12
CA ARG A 157 1.64 -3.73 9.66
C ARG A 157 1.88 -2.75 8.53
N ARG A 158 2.96 -1.96 8.60
CA ARG A 158 3.34 -1.04 7.51
C ARG A 158 3.66 -1.80 6.24
N ARG A 159 4.42 -2.89 6.32
CA ARG A 159 4.77 -3.70 5.14
C ARG A 159 3.55 -4.35 4.49
N GLU A 160 2.57 -4.81 5.26
CA GLU A 160 1.32 -5.33 4.70
C GLU A 160 0.51 -4.22 4.00
N ALA A 161 0.42 -3.02 4.59
CA ALA A 161 -0.29 -1.90 3.98
C ALA A 161 0.36 -1.44 2.67
N GLU A 162 1.69 -1.34 2.65
CA GLU A 162 2.45 -1.01 1.43
C GLU A 162 2.32 -2.08 0.37
N ARG A 163 2.41 -3.36 0.74
CA ARG A 163 2.19 -4.47 -0.17
C ARG A 163 0.78 -4.43 -0.75
N ALA A 164 -0.23 -4.21 0.08
CA ALA A 164 -1.62 -4.11 -0.37
C ALA A 164 -1.79 -2.96 -1.38
N LEU A 165 -1.18 -1.80 -1.13
CA LEU A 165 -1.17 -0.68 -2.07
C LEU A 165 -0.40 -1.03 -3.36
N PHE A 166 0.75 -1.69 -3.25
CA PHE A 166 1.56 -2.12 -4.41
C PHE A 166 0.77 -3.05 -5.33
N CYS A 167 -0.10 -3.89 -4.76
CA CYS A 167 -0.92 -4.84 -5.50
C CYS A 167 -2.29 -4.27 -5.93
N MET A 168 -2.58 -3.00 -5.65
CA MET A 168 -3.86 -2.37 -5.98
C MET A 168 -3.88 -1.89 -7.45
N GLY A 169 -4.77 -2.42 -8.30
CA GLY A 169 -5.13 -1.84 -9.61
C GLY A 169 -4.98 -2.75 -10.85
N ASP A 170 -5.77 -2.43 -11.89
CA ASP A 170 -6.11 -3.23 -13.09
C ASP A 170 -4.99 -3.55 -14.11
N ALA A 171 -3.72 -3.48 -13.72
CA ALA A 171 -2.59 -3.94 -14.54
C ALA A 171 -1.36 -4.36 -13.70
N GLY A 172 -1.42 -4.25 -12.38
CA GLY A 172 -0.26 -4.38 -11.48
C GLY A 172 -0.04 -5.77 -10.90
N GLY A 173 -0.86 -6.75 -11.27
CA GLY A 173 -0.66 -8.20 -11.15
C GLY A 173 0.40 -8.68 -10.15
N CYS A 174 0.15 -8.57 -8.84
CA CYS A 174 0.91 -9.36 -7.86
C CYS A 174 0.54 -10.84 -7.88
N GLY A 175 -0.33 -11.29 -8.79
CA GLY A 175 -0.86 -12.66 -8.78
C GLY A 175 -1.82 -12.94 -7.63
N ASP A 176 -1.89 -12.09 -6.60
CA ASP A 176 -2.92 -12.11 -5.57
C ASP A 176 -4.17 -11.35 -6.06
N HIS A 177 -4.85 -11.97 -7.03
CA HIS A 177 -6.31 -12.15 -6.98
C HIS A 177 -7.12 -10.90 -6.56
N SER A 178 -7.28 -9.90 -7.43
CA SER A 178 -8.20 -8.77 -7.19
C SER A 178 -9.65 -9.20 -7.48
N CYS A 179 -10.12 -10.14 -6.67
CA CYS A 179 -11.52 -10.40 -6.46
C CYS A 179 -11.98 -9.57 -5.27
N VAL A 180 -12.79 -8.56 -5.52
CA VAL A 180 -13.31 -7.68 -4.46
C VAL A 180 -14.80 -7.88 -4.37
N GLY A 181 -15.31 -8.00 -3.15
CA GLY A 181 -16.72 -8.11 -2.91
C GLY A 181 -17.22 -7.23 -1.78
N LEU A 182 -18.54 -7.04 -1.77
CA LEU A 182 -19.26 -6.34 -0.71
C LEU A 182 -19.93 -7.37 0.19
N VAL A 183 -19.77 -7.21 1.51
CA VAL A 183 -20.45 -8.04 2.49
C VAL A 183 -21.96 -7.80 2.42
N THR A 184 -22.71 -8.84 2.11
CA THR A 184 -24.18 -8.91 2.11
C THR A 184 -24.60 -9.92 3.17
N GLY A 185 -24.73 -9.45 4.41
CA GLY A 185 -25.13 -10.29 5.53
C GLY A 185 -26.38 -9.71 6.17
N ASP A 186 -27.55 -10.16 5.72
CA ASP A 186 -28.94 -9.86 6.14
C ASP A 186 -29.12 -9.02 7.43
N GLY A 187 -28.63 -7.78 7.47
CA GLY A 187 -28.77 -6.86 8.59
C GLY A 187 -27.76 -7.00 9.75
N GLY A 188 -26.76 -7.89 9.68
CA GLY A 188 -25.85 -8.19 10.79
C GLY A 188 -24.35 -8.24 10.46
N GLY A 189 -23.97 -8.17 9.19
CA GLY A 189 -22.59 -8.44 8.74
C GLY A 189 -22.28 -9.94 8.65
N VAL A 190 -21.01 -10.29 8.51
CA VAL A 190 -20.56 -11.67 8.32
C VAL A 190 -19.42 -12.04 9.27
N VAL A 191 -19.43 -13.28 9.76
CA VAL A 191 -18.40 -13.83 10.63
C VAL A 191 -17.28 -14.44 9.78
N ILE A 192 -16.03 -14.16 10.14
CA ILE A 192 -14.84 -14.78 9.56
C ILE A 192 -14.52 -16.03 10.37
N ARG A 193 -14.39 -17.17 9.68
CA ARG A 193 -14.14 -18.49 10.27
C ARG A 193 -12.69 -18.91 10.09
N SER A 194 -12.12 -19.65 11.04
CA SER A 194 -10.76 -20.19 10.96
C SER A 194 -10.61 -21.31 9.92
N THR A 195 -11.71 -21.95 9.56
CA THR A 195 -11.80 -23.00 8.53
C THR A 195 -13.01 -22.71 7.63
N PRO A 196 -13.08 -23.24 6.38
CA PRO A 196 -14.24 -23.08 5.49
C PRO A 196 -15.42 -23.96 5.92
N ASP A 197 -15.83 -23.81 7.18
CA ASP A 197 -16.92 -24.53 7.83
C ASP A 197 -17.63 -23.57 8.81
N PHE A 198 -18.96 -23.67 8.89
CA PHE A 198 -19.74 -22.92 9.88
C PHE A 198 -19.40 -23.30 11.33
N ASN A 199 -18.86 -24.50 11.55
CA ASN A 199 -18.33 -24.94 12.84
C ASN A 199 -16.87 -24.49 13.09
N GLY A 200 -16.24 -23.85 12.10
CA GLY A 200 -14.94 -23.23 12.26
C GLY A 200 -14.94 -22.19 13.39
N GLY A 201 -13.81 -22.08 14.08
CA GLY A 201 -13.63 -21.08 15.13
C GLY A 201 -13.83 -19.67 14.58
N ILE A 202 -14.40 -18.78 15.38
CA ILE A 202 -14.60 -17.38 14.98
C ILE A 202 -13.28 -16.65 15.14
N VAL A 203 -12.77 -16.05 14.06
CA VAL A 203 -11.52 -15.28 14.04
C VAL A 203 -11.74 -13.79 13.77
N GLY A 204 -12.95 -13.40 13.40
CA GLY A 204 -13.33 -12.00 13.23
C GLY A 204 -14.74 -11.83 12.69
N SER A 205 -15.09 -10.60 12.35
CA SER A 205 -16.33 -10.25 11.65
C SER A 205 -16.14 -9.02 10.77
N LEU A 206 -16.99 -8.89 9.76
CA LEU A 206 -17.10 -7.72 8.90
C LEU A 206 -18.53 -7.20 8.92
N SER A 207 -18.70 -5.88 8.96
CA SER A 207 -20.01 -5.25 8.87
C SER A 207 -20.62 -5.40 7.47
N GLU A 208 -21.94 -5.40 7.38
CA GLU A 208 -22.63 -5.34 6.10
C GLU A 208 -22.23 -4.08 5.32
N GLY A 209 -22.07 -4.21 4.00
CA GLY A 209 -21.57 -3.15 3.13
C GLY A 209 -20.05 -2.96 3.15
N ALA A 210 -19.31 -3.65 4.03
CA ALA A 210 -17.85 -3.61 4.01
C ALA A 210 -17.29 -4.18 2.70
N THR A 211 -16.22 -3.56 2.20
CA THR A 211 -15.44 -4.07 1.06
C THR A 211 -14.43 -5.10 1.57
N VAL A 212 -14.36 -6.25 0.90
CA VAL A 212 -13.41 -7.32 1.22
C VAL A 212 -12.61 -7.76 0.00
N TYR A 213 -11.32 -7.99 0.21
CA TYR A 213 -10.41 -8.56 -0.78
C TYR A 213 -10.39 -10.08 -0.62
N ILE A 214 -10.78 -10.79 -1.67
CA ILE A 214 -10.86 -12.24 -1.74
C ILE A 214 -9.57 -12.76 -2.38
N ARG A 215 -8.82 -13.54 -1.62
CA ARG A 215 -7.55 -14.15 -2.01
C ARG A 215 -7.71 -15.49 -2.70
N GLY A 216 -8.88 -16.12 -2.61
CA GLY A 216 -9.16 -17.38 -3.30
C GLY A 216 -10.51 -17.97 -2.92
N ARG A 217 -10.86 -19.08 -3.59
CA ARG A 217 -12.09 -19.85 -3.35
C ARG A 217 -11.75 -21.30 -3.01
N THR A 218 -12.39 -21.85 -1.99
CA THR A 218 -12.23 -23.26 -1.59
C THR A 218 -13.59 -23.93 -1.38
N SER A 219 -13.62 -25.25 -1.49
CA SER A 219 -14.77 -26.04 -1.05
C SER A 219 -14.85 -26.07 0.48
N GLY A 220 -16.08 -25.97 1.01
CA GLY A 220 -16.34 -26.05 2.45
C GLY A 220 -17.28 -27.18 2.83
N SER A 221 -17.91 -27.06 4.00
CA SER A 221 -18.85 -28.06 4.53
C SER A 221 -19.98 -28.42 3.55
N THR A 222 -20.55 -29.61 3.69
CA THR A 222 -21.52 -30.19 2.73
C THR A 222 -22.76 -29.33 2.47
N SER A 223 -23.07 -28.38 3.36
CA SER A 223 -24.21 -27.47 3.22
C SER A 223 -23.94 -26.31 2.25
N PHE A 224 -22.68 -25.96 1.98
CA PHE A 224 -22.31 -24.86 1.09
C PHE A 224 -20.99 -25.13 0.38
N SER A 225 -21.06 -25.24 -0.94
CA SER A 225 -19.95 -25.69 -1.77
C SER A 225 -18.80 -24.70 -1.88
N TRP A 226 -18.98 -23.40 -1.61
CA TRP A 226 -17.94 -22.40 -1.86
C TRP A 226 -17.75 -21.38 -0.72
N TRP A 227 -16.48 -21.18 -0.37
CA TRP A 227 -16.00 -20.22 0.61
C TRP A 227 -14.89 -19.36 0.03
N PHE A 228 -14.87 -18.08 0.41
CA PHE A 228 -13.83 -17.13 0.07
C PHE A 228 -12.79 -17.02 1.18
N ASP A 229 -11.52 -17.13 0.81
CA ASP A 229 -10.38 -16.77 1.66
C ASP A 229 -10.19 -15.26 1.61
N VAL A 230 -10.17 -14.61 2.78
CA VAL A 230 -9.99 -13.15 2.91
C VAL A 230 -8.73 -12.79 3.69
N GLY A 231 -7.79 -13.72 3.81
CA GLY A 231 -6.50 -13.58 4.48
C GLY A 231 -6.54 -13.79 5.99
N SER A 232 -7.55 -13.24 6.66
CA SER A 232 -7.78 -13.45 8.11
C SER A 232 -8.57 -14.72 8.42
N GLY A 233 -9.13 -15.37 7.40
CA GLY A 233 -9.91 -16.59 7.50
C GLY A 233 -10.87 -16.73 6.32
N PHE A 234 -11.97 -17.44 6.53
CA PHE A 234 -12.92 -17.83 5.50
C PHE A 234 -14.30 -17.25 5.72
N ILE A 235 -14.93 -16.81 4.63
CA ILE A 235 -16.30 -16.29 4.61
C ILE A 235 -17.12 -17.09 3.58
N PRO A 236 -18.39 -17.45 3.86
CA PRO A 236 -19.25 -18.09 2.87
C PRO A 236 -19.43 -17.19 1.64
N ALA A 237 -19.28 -17.76 0.43
CA ALA A 237 -19.38 -16.97 -0.81
C ALA A 237 -20.75 -16.27 -0.99
N LEU A 238 -21.81 -16.88 -0.44
CA LEU A 238 -23.18 -16.34 -0.45
C LEU A 238 -23.31 -14.98 0.25
N ASN A 239 -22.40 -14.66 1.17
CA ASN A 239 -22.42 -13.42 1.93
C ASN A 239 -21.58 -12.32 1.28
N ILE A 240 -21.05 -12.56 0.07
CA ILE A 240 -20.21 -11.59 -0.62
C ILE A 240 -20.72 -11.38 -2.04
N ARG A 241 -21.16 -10.16 -2.34
CA ARG A 241 -21.48 -9.74 -3.71
C ARG A 241 -20.22 -9.22 -4.39
N ILE A 242 -19.75 -9.92 -5.42
CA ILE A 242 -18.57 -9.48 -6.18
C ILE A 242 -18.83 -8.12 -6.82
N SER A 243 -17.98 -7.15 -6.48
CA SER A 243 -18.03 -5.77 -6.97
C SER A 243 -16.93 -5.47 -7.99
N MET A 244 -15.80 -6.18 -7.93
CA MET A 244 -14.75 -6.16 -8.96
C MET A 244 -14.17 -7.57 -9.12
N ASN A 245 -13.93 -7.97 -10.37
CA ASN A 245 -13.31 -9.25 -10.72
C ASN A 245 -12.22 -9.00 -11.77
N ASN A 246 -11.00 -9.46 -11.49
CA ASN A 246 -9.85 -9.45 -12.39
C ASN A 246 -9.91 -10.54 -13.50
N ARG A 247 -11.10 -11.02 -13.83
CA ARG A 247 -11.42 -12.11 -14.78
C ARG A 247 -10.96 -13.49 -14.33
N GLU A 248 -10.85 -13.68 -13.03
CA GLU A 248 -10.56 -14.97 -12.45
C GLU A 248 -11.83 -15.84 -12.45
N PRO A 249 -11.78 -17.07 -13.01
CA PRO A 249 -12.95 -17.96 -13.07
C PRO A 249 -13.53 -18.32 -11.70
N TRP A 250 -12.71 -18.25 -10.64
CA TRP A 250 -13.13 -18.53 -9.27
C TRP A 250 -13.71 -17.29 -8.56
N CYS A 251 -13.59 -16.09 -9.14
CA CYS A 251 -14.14 -14.84 -8.60
C CYS A 251 -15.59 -14.61 -9.08
N SER A 252 -16.46 -15.57 -8.78
CA SER A 252 -17.90 -15.48 -8.96
C SER A 252 -18.59 -15.76 -7.64
N SER A 253 -19.72 -15.08 -7.41
CA SER A 253 -20.66 -15.43 -6.33
C SER A 253 -21.48 -16.70 -6.64
N GLU A 254 -21.34 -17.24 -7.86
CA GLU A 254 -21.92 -18.50 -8.36
C GLU A 254 -20.93 -19.67 -8.24
#